data_AF-A0A9E6F7R5-F1
#
_entry.id   AF-A0A9E6F7R5-F1
#
_cell.length_a   1.000
_cell.length_b   1.000
_cell.length_c   1.000
_cell.angle_alpha   90.00
_cell.angle_beta   90.00
_cell.angle_gamma   90.00
#
_symmetry.space_group_name_H-M   'P 1'
#
loop_
_entity.id
_entity.type
_entity.pdbx_description
1 polymer ?
#
loop_
_entity_poly.entity_id
_entity_poly.type
_entity_poly.pdbx_seq_one_letter_code
_entity_poly.pdbx_strand_id
1 'polypeptide(L)' 'KIKTLKGLLPICAKCKKIRDDKGYWNQIEEYMKEHAGVEFSHGICPECMQQLYPELPPTENKDH' A
#
# COMPACT_ATOMS: atom_id res chain seq x y z
N LYS A 1 -15.06 8.39 -10.11
CA LYS A 1 -15.61 7.02 -10.16
C LYS A 1 -14.50 6.05 -9.77
N ILE A 2 -14.59 5.43 -8.60
CA ILE A 2 -13.61 4.43 -8.13
C ILE A 2 -13.75 3.19 -9.03
N LYS A 3 -12.69 2.83 -9.74
CA LYS A 3 -12.64 1.57 -10.52
C LYS A 3 -12.49 0.43 -9.52
N THR A 4 -13.58 -0.25 -9.19
CA THR A 4 -13.54 -1.44 -8.34
C THR A 4 -12.81 -2.55 -9.10
N LEU A 5 -11.69 -3.02 -8.57
CA LEU A 5 -11.04 -4.24 -9.03
C LEU A 5 -12.00 -5.41 -8.75
N LYS A 6 -12.72 -5.85 -9.78
CA LYS A 6 -13.63 -6.99 -9.69
C LYS A 6 -12.84 -8.26 -9.97
N GLY A 7 -12.53 -9.02 -8.92
CA GLY A 7 -11.84 -10.31 -9.00
C GLY A 7 -11.13 -10.66 -7.69
N LEU A 8 -10.95 -11.96 -7.42
CA LEU A 8 -10.14 -12.44 -6.30
C LEU A 8 -8.66 -12.38 -6.72
N LEU A 9 -7.86 -11.53 -6.09
CA LEU A 9 -6.41 -11.45 -6.35
C LEU A 9 -5.66 -12.46 -5.46
N PRO A 10 -4.92 -13.42 -6.04
CA PRO A 10 -4.11 -14.33 -5.26
C PRO A 10 -2.91 -13.59 -4.64
N ILE A 11 -2.87 -13.55 -3.29
CA ILE A 11 -1.79 -12.92 -2.52
C ILE A 11 -0.95 -13.94 -1.76
N CYS A 12 0.35 -13.68 -1.61
CA CYS A 12 1.21 -14.49 -0.77
C CYS A 12 0.90 -14.22 0.70
N ALA A 13 0.52 -15.23 1.47
CA ALA A 13 0.18 -15.06 2.89
C ALA A 13 1.34 -14.48 3.72
N LYS A 14 2.59 -14.79 3.35
CA LYS A 14 3.81 -14.34 4.03
C LYS A 14 4.22 -12.92 3.67
N CYS A 15 4.44 -12.63 2.39
CA CYS A 15 5.02 -11.36 1.94
C CYS A 15 4.05 -10.41 1.23
N LYS A 16 2.77 -10.78 1.13
CA LYS A 16 1.66 -9.99 0.56
C LYS A 16 1.79 -9.61 -0.91
N LYS A 17 2.84 -10.07 -1.62
CA LYS A 17 2.95 -9.95 -3.08
C LYS A 17 1.73 -10.55 -3.78
N ILE A 18 1.34 -9.94 -4.91
CA ILE A 18 0.24 -10.41 -5.77
C ILE A 18 0.84 -11.32 -6.84
N ARG A 19 0.17 -12.44 -7.12
CA ARG A 19 0.49 -13.28 -8.28
C ARG A 19 -0.29 -12.81 -9.50
N ASP A 20 0.39 -12.48 -10.58
CA ASP A 20 -0.25 -12.12 -11.85
C ASP A 20 -0.66 -13.34 -12.69
N ASP A 21 -1.28 -13.07 -13.84
CA ASP A 21 -1.76 -14.10 -14.77
C ASP A 21 -0.62 -14.91 -15.44
N LYS A 22 0.61 -14.39 -15.42
CA LYS A 22 1.82 -15.07 -15.90
C LYS A 22 2.49 -15.90 -14.79
N GLY A 23 2.01 -15.80 -13.56
CA GLY A 23 2.53 -16.52 -12.40
C GLY A 23 3.66 -15.79 -11.66
N TYR A 24 4.00 -14.55 -12.02
CA TYR A 24 5.01 -13.76 -11.32
C TYR A 24 4.45 -13.13 -10.06
N TRP A 25 5.33 -12.92 -9.08
CA TRP A 25 4.99 -12.31 -7.79
C TRP A 25 5.45 -10.86 -7.76
N ASN A 26 4.50 -9.95 -7.91
CA ASN A 26 4.73 -8.50 -7.97
C ASN A 26 4.42 -7.84 -6.63
N GLN A 27 5.07 -6.70 -6.37
CA GLN A 27 4.64 -5.84 -5.26
C GLN A 27 3.24 -5.31 -5.53
N ILE A 28 2.50 -4.99 -4.47
CA ILE A 28 1.11 -4.54 -4.61
C ILE A 28 1.06 -3.22 -5.37
N GLU A 29 1.97 -2.30 -5.04
CA GLU A 29 2.10 -0.98 -5.64
C GLU A 29 2.32 -1.08 -7.15
N GLU A 30 3.24 -1.95 -7.58
CA GLU A 30 3.56 -2.20 -8.99
C GLU A 30 2.36 -2.78 -9.74
N TYR A 31 1.72 -3.81 -9.17
CA TYR A 31 0.53 -4.43 -9.76
C TYR A 31 -0.62 -3.41 -9.90
N MET A 32 -0.86 -2.60 -8.88
CA MET A 32 -1.93 -1.61 -8.87
C MET A 32 -1.64 -0.45 -9.84
N LYS A 33 -0.38 -0.07 -10.01
CA LYS A 33 0.03 0.90 -11.02
C LYS A 33 -0.26 0.39 -12.43
N GLU A 34 0.15 -0.83 -12.76
CA GLU A 34 -0.02 -1.42 -14.08
C GLU A 34 -1.51 -1.73 -14.40
N HIS A 35 -2.24 -2.31 -13.45
CA HIS A 35 -3.59 -2.82 -13.70
C HIS A 35 -4.72 -1.86 -13.33
N ALA A 36 -4.49 -0.88 -12.45
CA ALA A 36 -5.50 0.07 -12.00
C ALA A 36 -5.14 1.54 -12.26
N GLY A 37 -3.89 1.84 -12.66
CA GLY A 37 -3.43 3.21 -12.88
C GLY A 37 -3.36 4.02 -11.59
N VAL A 38 -3.05 3.37 -10.47
CA VAL A 38 -2.93 3.99 -9.14
C VAL A 38 -1.47 4.33 -8.87
N GLU A 39 -1.21 5.57 -8.45
CA GLU A 39 0.10 5.99 -7.94
C GLU A 39 0.10 5.97 -6.41
N PHE A 40 1.22 5.57 -5.82
CA PHE A 40 1.37 5.47 -4.37
C PHE A 40 2.36 6.54 -3.87
N SER A 41 1.96 7.26 -2.84
CA SER A 41 2.88 8.03 -1.99
C SER A 41 3.25 7.21 -0.76
N HIS A 42 4.40 7.52 -0.16
CA HIS A 42 4.85 6.87 1.07
C HIS A 42 4.77 7.89 2.20
N GLY A 43 4.03 7.55 3.24
CA GLY A 43 3.86 8.34 4.46
C GLY A 43 3.87 7.45 5.68
N ILE A 44 4.14 8.05 6.84
CA ILE A 44 4.06 7.39 8.14
C ILE A 44 2.81 7.95 8.83
N CYS A 45 1.87 7.09 9.22
CA CYS A 45 0.69 7.57 9.95
C CYS A 45 1.09 8.00 11.38
N PRO A 46 0.28 8.81 12.06
CA PRO A 46 0.61 9.32 13.40
C PRO A 46 0.88 8.23 14.43
N GLU A 47 0.14 7.12 14.36
CA GLU A 47 0.33 5.97 15.24
C GLU A 47 1.72 5.35 15.03
N CYS A 48 2.09 5.06 13.78
CA CYS A 48 3.42 4.52 13.45
C CYS A 48 4.53 5.51 13.83
N MET A 49 4.30 6.81 13.66
CA MET A 49 5.27 7.84 14.04
C MET A 49 5.55 7.82 15.54
N GLN A 50 4.49 7.74 16.37
CA GLN A 50 4.61 7.64 17.83
C GLN A 50 5.33 6.35 18.28
N GLN A 51 5.07 5.24 17.59
CA GLN A 51 5.71 3.95 17.91
C GLN A 51 7.20 3.94 17.54
N LEU A 52 7.56 4.51 16.38
CA LEU A 52 8.93 4.53 15.87
C LEU A 52 9.80 5.61 16.53
N TYR A 53 9.20 6.74 16.89
CA TYR A 53 9.89 7.93 17.41
C TYR A 53 9.16 8.50 18.64
N PRO A 54 9.09 7.75 19.75
CA PRO A 54 8.33 8.15 20.94
C PRO A 54 8.86 9.43 21.61
N GLU A 55 10.11 9.80 21.36
CA GLU A 55 10.76 11.01 21.89
C GLU A 55 10.38 12.30 21.13
N LEU A 56 9.80 12.19 19.94
CA LEU A 56 9.38 13.35 19.16
C LEU A 56 7.99 13.84 19.60
N PRO A 57 7.77 15.17 19.62
CA PRO A 57 6.45 15.70 19.92
C PRO A 57 5.43 15.25 18.86
N PRO A 58 4.16 15.00 19.22
CA PRO A 58 3.14 14.55 18.28
C PRO A 58 3.03 15.53 17.10
N THR A 59 3.21 15.04 15.88
CA THR A 59 3.00 15.86 14.68
C THR A 59 1.50 16.10 14.51
N GLU A 60 1.06 17.36 14.55
CA GLU A 60 -0.33 17.70 14.22
C GLU A 60 -0.60 17.32 12.76
N ASN A 61 -1.65 16.51 12.53
CA ASN A 61 -2.10 16.15 11.19
C ASN A 61 -2.54 17.40 10.44
N LYS A 62 -1.66 17.98 9.64
CA LYS A 62 -2.05 18.92 8.58
C LYS A 62 -2.07 18.13 7.28
N ASP A 63 -3.16 17.40 7.11
CA ASP A 63 -3.52 16.77 5.83
C ASP A 63 -3.50 17.87 4.75
N HIS A 64 -2.53 17.79 3.83
CA HIS A 64 -2.53 18.53 2.57
C HIS A 64 -3.03 17.61 1.46
#